data_AF-A0A523RZV3-F1
#
_entry.id   AF-A0A523RZV3-F1
#
_cell.length_a   1.000
_cell.length_b   1.000
_cell.length_c   1.000
_cell.angle_alpha   90.00
_cell.angle_beta   90.00
_cell.angle_gamma   90.00
#
_symmetry.space_group_name_H-M   'P 1'
#
loop_
_entity.id
_entity.type
_entity.pdbx_description
1 polymer ?
#
loop_
_entity_poly.entity_id
_entity_poly.type
_entity_poly.pdbx_seq_one_letter_code
_entity_poly.pdbx_strand_id
1 'polypeptide(L)'
;KKNIELTKGLIFSQRVMLALIDKGLSRQKAYELVQRNAMTAWKGNKNFLSLLKADPEVTATLPPGELEPLFDEQYYLRYIDEIFRRVGLTEAQWKGDIVEPTELTPRAI
;
A
#
# COMPACT_ATOMS: atom_id res chain seq x y z
N LYS A 1 -4.61 10.52 -5.74
CA LYS A 1 -4.06 9.32 -6.43
C LYS A 1 -2.84 9.63 -7.29
N LYS A 2 -2.85 10.67 -8.14
CA LYS A 2 -1.73 11.04 -9.04
C LYS A 2 -0.31 10.93 -8.44
N ASN A 3 -0.07 11.40 -7.22
CA ASN A 3 1.27 11.32 -6.59
C ASN A 3 1.74 9.88 -6.29
N ILE A 4 0.83 8.96 -5.98
CA ILE A 4 1.16 7.55 -5.76
C ILE A 4 1.55 6.89 -7.10
N GLU A 5 0.84 7.21 -8.17
CA GLU A 5 1.11 6.71 -9.52
C GLU A 5 2.46 7.18 -10.06
N LEU A 6 2.97 8.33 -9.60
CA LEU A 6 4.33 8.80 -9.95
C LEU A 6 5.42 7.81 -9.56
N THR A 7 5.19 6.98 -8.54
CA THR A 7 6.14 5.92 -8.12
C THR A 7 6.18 4.74 -9.08
N LYS A 8 5.27 4.69 -10.07
CA LYS A 8 5.17 3.62 -11.09
C LYS A 8 5.09 2.20 -10.49
N GLY A 9 4.44 2.08 -9.34
CA GLY A 9 4.21 0.83 -8.63
C GLY A 9 5.29 0.46 -7.63
N LEU A 10 6.33 1.28 -7.42
CA LEU A 10 7.40 0.98 -6.47
C LEU A 10 6.92 0.84 -5.02
N ILE A 11 5.81 1.48 -4.65
CA ILE A 11 5.20 1.34 -3.32
C ILE A 11 4.81 -0.11 -2.98
N PHE A 12 4.58 -0.95 -4.00
CA PHE A 12 4.20 -2.36 -3.84
C PHE A 12 5.41 -3.29 -3.68
N SER A 13 6.65 -2.79 -3.76
CA SER A 13 7.89 -3.57 -3.68
C SER A 13 7.96 -4.48 -2.45
N GLN A 14 7.55 -3.99 -1.27
CA GLN A 14 7.50 -4.81 -0.07
C GLN A 14 6.52 -5.98 -0.19
N ARG A 15 5.34 -5.77 -0.79
CA ARG A 15 4.34 -6.83 -0.99
C ARG A 15 4.88 -7.92 -1.90
N VAL A 16 5.56 -7.55 -2.97
CA VAL A 16 6.22 -8.50 -3.88
C VAL A 16 7.31 -9.29 -3.14
N MET A 17 8.14 -8.62 -2.33
CA MET A 17 9.18 -9.29 -1.56
C MET A 17 8.60 -10.32 -0.58
N LEU A 18 7.54 -9.96 0.14
CA LEU A 18 6.88 -10.87 1.07
C LEU A 18 6.23 -12.04 0.34
N ALA A 19 5.54 -11.80 -0.78
CA ALA A 19 4.93 -12.88 -1.56
C ALA A 19 5.97 -13.86 -2.13
N LEU A 20 7.15 -13.38 -2.53
CA LEU A 20 8.28 -14.24 -2.94
C LEU A 20 8.76 -15.13 -1.78
N ILE A 21 8.86 -14.55 -0.58
CA ILE A 21 9.26 -15.29 0.63
C ILE A 21 8.22 -16.34 0.99
N ASP A 22 6.92 -15.99 0.93
CA ASP A 22 5.81 -16.90 1.20
C ASP A 22 5.76 -18.09 0.23
N LYS A 23 6.30 -17.91 -0.99
CA LYS A 23 6.49 -18.96 -2.00
C LYS A 23 7.76 -19.79 -1.80
N GLY A 24 8.53 -19.55 -0.75
CA GLY A 24 9.68 -20.36 -0.34
C GLY A 24 11.05 -19.80 -0.71
N LEU A 25 11.15 -18.57 -1.25
CA LEU A 25 12.44 -17.92 -1.44
C LEU A 25 13.03 -17.48 -0.11
N SER A 26 14.36 -17.54 0.00
CA SER A 26 15.06 -16.90 1.11
C SER A 26 14.82 -15.38 1.06
N ARG A 27 14.79 -14.74 2.24
CA ARG A 27 14.65 -13.29 2.35
C ARG A 27 15.68 -12.52 1.53
N GLN A 28 16.93 -13.00 1.52
CA GLN A 28 18.02 -12.41 0.75
C GLN A 28 17.75 -12.49 -0.75
N LYS A 29 17.33 -13.66 -1.26
CA LYS A 29 17.03 -13.83 -2.68
C LYS A 29 15.82 -13.00 -3.11
N ALA A 30 14.76 -12.98 -2.31
CA ALA A 30 13.59 -12.14 -2.56
C ALA A 30 13.96 -10.65 -2.61
N TYR A 31 14.82 -10.21 -1.68
CA TYR A 31 15.33 -8.84 -1.66
C TYR A 31 16.12 -8.50 -2.92
N GLU A 32 17.08 -9.34 -3.35
CA GLU A 32 17.85 -9.11 -4.58
C GLU A 32 16.96 -8.98 -5.82
N LEU A 33 16.00 -9.90 -6.00
CA LEU A 33 15.09 -9.91 -7.14
C LEU A 33 14.22 -8.65 -7.18
N VAL A 34 13.67 -8.25 -6.04
CA VAL A 34 12.85 -7.04 -5.97
C VAL A 34 13.70 -5.79 -6.17
N GLN A 35 14.86 -5.70 -5.51
CA GLN A 35 15.74 -4.54 -5.56
C GLN A 35 16.22 -4.28 -6.99
N ARG A 36 16.67 -5.29 -7.74
CA ARG A 36 17.18 -5.09 -9.11
C ARG A 36 16.11 -4.53 -10.05
N ASN A 37 14.88 -5.03 -9.94
CA ASN A 37 13.74 -4.57 -10.72
C ASN A 37 13.29 -3.17 -10.29
N ALA A 38 13.26 -2.90 -8.98
CA ALA A 38 12.90 -1.58 -8.44
C ALA A 38 13.90 -0.50 -8.86
N MET A 39 15.20 -0.79 -8.80
CA MET A 39 16.24 0.14 -9.26
C MET A 39 16.14 0.44 -10.76
N THR A 40 15.74 -0.56 -11.55
CA THR A 40 15.52 -0.40 -12.99
C THR A 40 14.28 0.44 -13.28
N ALA A 41 13.18 0.24 -12.54
CA ALA A 41 11.99 1.07 -12.61
C ALA A 41 12.31 2.54 -12.28
N TRP A 42 13.06 2.77 -11.19
CA TRP A 42 13.47 4.09 -10.74
C TRP A 42 14.33 4.84 -11.76
N LYS A 43 15.42 4.22 -12.22
CA LYS A 43 16.35 4.86 -13.18
C LYS A 43 15.75 5.05 -14.56
N GLY A 44 15.03 4.05 -15.05
CA GLY A 44 14.46 4.05 -16.40
C GLY A 44 13.07 4.69 -16.50
N ASN A 45 12.51 5.16 -15.37
CA ASN A 45 11.14 5.63 -15.27
C ASN A 45 10.14 4.59 -15.87
N LYS A 46 10.36 3.30 -15.60
CA LYS A 46 9.56 2.19 -16.14
C LYS A 46 8.53 1.70 -15.11
N ASN A 47 7.48 1.05 -15.60
CA ASN A 47 6.49 0.42 -14.72
C ASN A 47 7.11 -0.80 -14.00
N PHE A 48 7.02 -0.82 -12.67
CA PHE A 48 7.63 -1.86 -11.85
C PHE A 48 7.01 -3.24 -12.07
N LEU A 49 5.67 -3.33 -12.18
CA LEU A 49 4.97 -4.59 -12.47
C LEU A 49 5.40 -5.16 -13.83
N SER A 50 5.53 -4.33 -14.86
CA SER A 50 5.98 -4.79 -16.18
C SER A 50 7.40 -5.39 -16.14
N LEU A 51 8.29 -4.82 -15.32
CA LEU A 51 9.65 -5.36 -15.15
C LEU A 51 9.63 -6.71 -14.44
N LEU A 52 8.84 -6.85 -13.37
CA LEU A 52 8.69 -8.12 -12.65
C LEU A 52 8.12 -9.24 -13.55
N LYS A 53 7.13 -8.93 -14.39
CA LYS A 53 6.57 -9.89 -15.36
C LYS A 53 7.57 -10.30 -16.44
N ALA A 54 8.55 -9.45 -16.73
CA ALA A 54 9.60 -9.73 -17.70
C ALA A 54 10.80 -10.45 -17.08
N ASP A 55 10.87 -10.58 -15.75
CA ASP A 55 11.96 -11.22 -15.04
C ASP A 55 11.67 -12.74 -14.88
N PRO A 56 12.43 -13.63 -15.55
CA PRO A 56 12.20 -15.07 -15.48
C PRO A 56 12.37 -15.66 -14.08
N GLU A 57 13.27 -15.11 -13.26
CA GLU A 57 13.49 -15.63 -11.90
C GLU A 57 12.33 -15.27 -10.96
N VAL A 58 11.74 -14.08 -11.16
CA VAL A 58 10.52 -13.68 -10.46
C VAL A 58 9.35 -14.53 -10.92
N THR A 59 9.12 -14.61 -12.23
CA THR A 59 7.94 -15.31 -12.79
C THR A 59 7.98 -16.83 -12.62
N ALA A 60 9.15 -17.43 -12.46
CA ALA A 60 9.28 -18.84 -12.08
C ALA A 60 8.69 -19.13 -10.69
N THR A 61 8.66 -18.14 -9.79
CA THR A 61 8.15 -18.31 -8.41
C THR A 61 6.77 -17.67 -8.23
N LEU A 62 6.56 -16.51 -8.85
CA LEU A 62 5.34 -15.71 -8.79
C LEU A 62 4.87 -15.43 -10.22
N PRO A 63 4.02 -16.30 -10.79
CA PRO A 63 3.54 -16.13 -12.15
C PRO A 63 2.73 -14.83 -12.29
N PRO A 64 2.59 -14.27 -13.51
CA PRO A 64 1.93 -12.99 -13.72
C PRO A 64 0.58 -12.85 -13.01
N GLY A 65 -0.28 -13.88 -13.11
CA GLY A 65 -1.60 -13.96 -12.46
C GLY A 65 -1.60 -13.74 -10.94
N GLU A 66 -0.49 -14.06 -10.27
CA GLU A 66 -0.32 -13.85 -8.83
C GLU A 66 0.40 -12.53 -8.52
N LEU A 67 1.16 -11.98 -9.46
CA LEU A 67 1.81 -10.67 -9.33
C LEU A 67 0.81 -9.52 -9.41
N GLU A 68 -0.15 -9.56 -10.34
CA GLU A 68 -1.04 -8.42 -10.57
C GLU A 68 -1.86 -8.01 -9.33
N PRO A 69 -2.45 -8.94 -8.55
CA PRO A 69 -3.17 -8.59 -7.33
C PRO A 69 -2.31 -7.92 -6.24
N LEU A 70 -0.97 -8.08 -6.30
CA LEU A 70 -0.06 -7.40 -5.37
C LEU A 70 0.04 -5.89 -5.61
N PHE A 71 -0.44 -5.42 -6.77
CA PHE A 71 -0.44 -4.01 -7.18
C PHE A 71 -1.79 -3.32 -6.96
N ASP A 72 -2.68 -3.93 -6.17
CA ASP A 72 -3.93 -3.31 -5.75
C ASP A 72 -3.72 -2.43 -4.50
N GLU A 73 -4.08 -1.14 -4.61
CA GLU A 73 -4.04 -0.16 -3.53
C GLU A 73 -5.06 -0.45 -2.42
N GLN A 74 -6.17 -1.14 -2.73
CA GLN A 74 -7.20 -1.49 -1.74
C GLN A 74 -6.63 -2.33 -0.61
N TYR A 75 -5.54 -3.07 -0.87
CA TYR A 75 -4.80 -3.76 0.16
C TYR A 75 -4.39 -2.83 1.30
N TYR A 76 -3.90 -1.61 1.02
CA TYR A 76 -3.49 -0.68 2.06
C TYR A 76 -4.67 0.00 2.77
N LEU A 77 -5.85 -0.02 2.17
CA LEU A 77 -7.08 0.58 2.70
C LEU A 77 -7.91 -0.39 3.53
N ARG A 78 -7.58 -1.70 3.52
CA ARG A 78 -8.39 -2.78 4.11
C ARG A 78 -8.73 -2.65 5.60
N TYR A 79 -8.01 -1.82 6.35
CA TYR A 79 -8.25 -1.60 7.78
C TYR A 79 -8.78 -0.20 8.11
N ILE A 80 -9.17 0.60 7.12
CA ILE A 80 -9.69 1.96 7.36
C ILE A 80 -10.86 1.92 8.34
N ASP A 81 -11.89 1.10 8.07
CA ASP A 81 -13.08 1.05 8.92
C ASP A 81 -12.75 0.61 10.36
N GLU A 82 -11.83 -0.35 10.50
CA GLU A 82 -11.36 -0.80 11.81
C GLU A 82 -10.64 0.31 12.57
N ILE A 83 -9.76 1.06 11.90
CA ILE A 83 -9.04 2.18 12.51
C ILE A 83 -10.03 3.26 12.93
N PHE A 84 -10.98 3.65 12.08
CA PHE A 84 -12.01 4.64 12.38
C PHE A 84 -12.86 4.24 13.60
N ARG A 85 -13.22 2.95 13.69
CA ARG A 85 -13.91 2.39 14.86
C ARG A 85 -13.09 2.49 16.15
N ARG A 86 -11.79 2.21 16.09
CA ARG A 86 -10.90 2.27 17.26
C ARG A 86 -10.73 3.70 17.79
N VAL A 87 -10.78 4.71 16.93
CA VAL A 87 -10.63 6.13 17.32
C VAL A 87 -11.95 6.85 17.55
N GLY A 88 -13.09 6.15 17.55
CA GLY A 88 -14.39 6.74 17.85
C GLY A 88 -15.02 7.53 16.71
N LEU A 89 -14.55 7.38 15.46
CA LEU A 89 -14.99 8.17 14.30
C LEU A 89 -16.00 7.41 13.41
N THR A 90 -16.82 6.54 13.98
CA THR A 90 -17.94 5.92 13.24
C THR A 90 -19.16 6.82 13.24
N GLU A 91 -20.02 6.73 12.23
CA GLU A 91 -21.25 7.55 12.15
C GLU A 91 -22.15 7.45 13.40
N ALA A 92 -22.13 6.29 14.06
CA ALA A 92 -22.87 6.05 15.30
C ALA A 92 -22.26 6.76 16.51
N GLN A 93 -20.95 6.99 16.52
CA GLN A 93 -20.21 7.64 17.60
C GLN A 93 -20.15 9.17 17.43
N TRP A 94 -20.17 9.68 16.19
CA TRP A 94 -20.17 11.12 15.88
C TRP A 94 -21.49 11.82 16.24
N LYS A 95 -22.62 11.11 16.22
CA LYS A 95 -23.94 11.68 16.57
C LYS A 95 -24.16 11.90 18.08
N GLY A 96 -23.19 11.57 18.93
CA GLY A 96 -23.29 11.71 20.39
C GLY A 96 -23.02 13.11 20.94
N ASP A 97 -22.24 13.95 20.25
CA ASP A 97 -21.72 15.21 20.80
C ASP A 97 -21.77 16.38 19.80
N ILE A 98 -22.94 16.67 19.23
CA ILE A 98 -23.17 18.02 18.69
C ILE A 98 -23.56 18.91 19.86
N VAL A 99 -22.56 19.45 20.57
CA VAL A 99 -22.77 20.50 21.55
C VAL A 99 -23.29 21.73 20.80
N GLU A 100 -24.50 22.19 21.13
CA GLU A 100 -25.09 23.42 20.62
C GLU A 100 -24.07 24.58 20.74
N PRO A 101 -23.88 25.42 19.71
CA PRO A 101 -22.85 26.49 19.70
C PRO A 101 -23.00 27.56 20.79
N THR A 102 -24.01 27.47 21.65
CA THR A 102 -24.41 28.49 22.64
C THR A 102 -23.42 28.66 23.80
N GLU A 103 -22.46 27.75 24.00
CA GLU A 103 -21.45 27.84 25.07
C GLU A 103 -20.13 28.54 24.66
N LEU A 104 -19.99 29.00 23.41
CA LEU A 104 -18.76 29.63 22.91
C LEU A 104 -18.74 31.17 22.98
N THR A 105 -19.58 31.80 23.81
CA THR A 105 -19.43 33.23 24.07
C THR A 105 -18.23 33.48 24.97
N PRO A 106 -17.27 34.35 24.59
CA PRO A 106 -16.23 34.78 25.51
C PRO A 106 -16.90 35.47 26.69
N ARG A 107 -16.67 35.00 27.92
CA ARG A 107 -17.02 35.77 29.11
C ARG A 107 -16.16 37.03 29.09
N ALA A 108 -16.77 38.15 28.71
CA ALA A 108 -16.15 39.46 28.88
C ALA A 108 -15.92 39.70 30.37
N ILE A 109 -14.69 40.07 30.73
CA ILE A 109 -14.31 40.63 32.03
C ILE A 109 -14.54 42.14 31.96
#